data_AF-A0A7C1AUI6-F1
#
_entry.id   AF-A0A7C1AUI6-F1
#
_cell.length_a   1.000
_cell.length_b   1.000
_cell.length_c   1.000
_cell.angle_alpha   90.00
_cell.angle_beta   90.00
_cell.angle_gamma   90.00
#
_symmetry.space_group_name_H-M   'P 1'
#
loop_
_entity.id
_entity.type
_entity.pdbx_description
1 polymer ?
#
loop_
_entity_poly.entity_id
_entity_poly.type
_entity_poly.pdbx_seq_one_letter_code
_entity_poly.pdbx_strand_id
1 'polypeptide(L)'
;MKIVALIDQEAFHPEDPQLSGATEAICREMEFHVVEALRLLGHEVEVLPFGPDVEQTIRRLRDISPGLVFNLTEHFRGDRRMDASIAGLLDLLGIPYTGTGPDGMILCRDKATCKRILGHHHIRVPAFATVPRGRRRCPRQVGFPMVVKPQYEDGSDGISLASLVHNEQQAYERIALIHNRLSQPAICEQFVSGREIYVGIIGNRRLYTFPPRELFFGRSGGEGPLIATARVKRDAAYRRKWQITYGNADLSHALMQQVQRISKRIYRILYLRDYGRIDLRIADTGEIVFLEANPNPDLSYGEDLAEAAQQAGIEHPELVRRIVNLALSRYAES
;
A
#
# COMPACT_ATOMS: atom_id res chain seq x y z
N MET A 1 -19.75 12.51 -14.92
CA MET A 1 -19.08 11.78 -16.01
C MET A 1 -19.22 10.29 -15.75
N LYS A 2 -18.98 9.46 -16.77
CA LYS A 2 -18.96 8.01 -16.61
C LYS A 2 -17.61 7.55 -16.09
N ILE A 3 -17.61 6.83 -14.98
CA ILE A 3 -16.44 6.28 -14.31
C ILE A 3 -16.60 4.77 -14.21
N VAL A 4 -15.56 4.03 -14.57
CA VAL A 4 -15.47 2.60 -14.25
C VAL A 4 -14.67 2.44 -12.97
N ALA A 5 -15.26 1.81 -11.94
CA ALA A 5 -14.50 1.30 -10.81
C ALA A 5 -13.98 -0.08 -11.19
N LEU A 6 -12.67 -0.16 -11.49
CA LEU A 6 -12.02 -1.40 -11.90
C LEU A 6 -11.50 -2.11 -10.65
N ILE A 7 -12.06 -3.29 -10.36
CA ILE A 7 -11.81 -4.02 -9.12
C ILE A 7 -11.14 -5.38 -9.38
N ASP A 8 -10.52 -5.97 -8.37
CA ASP A 8 -10.05 -7.35 -8.45
C ASP A 8 -11.24 -8.32 -8.60
N GLN A 9 -11.02 -9.45 -9.28
CA GLN A 9 -12.06 -10.46 -9.51
C GLN A 9 -12.63 -11.02 -8.20
N GLU A 10 -11.82 -11.05 -7.15
CA GLU A 10 -12.13 -11.54 -5.82
C GLU A 10 -13.00 -10.56 -5.01
N ALA A 11 -13.04 -9.27 -5.39
CA ALA A 11 -13.94 -8.27 -4.82
C ALA A 11 -15.30 -8.21 -5.55
N PHE A 12 -15.52 -9.07 -6.56
CA PHE A 12 -16.78 -9.12 -7.28
C PHE A 12 -17.82 -9.97 -6.55
N HIS A 13 -18.99 -9.39 -6.31
CA HIS A 13 -20.13 -10.07 -5.69
C HIS A 13 -21.23 -10.32 -6.74
N PRO A 14 -21.47 -11.57 -7.18
CA PRO A 14 -22.48 -11.85 -8.21
C PRO A 14 -23.91 -11.43 -7.84
N GLU A 15 -24.24 -11.44 -6.55
CA GLU A 15 -25.54 -11.02 -6.01
C GLU A 15 -25.66 -9.50 -5.86
N ASP A 16 -24.54 -8.77 -5.91
CA ASP A 16 -24.48 -7.32 -5.88
C ASP A 16 -23.36 -6.80 -6.81
N PRO A 17 -23.49 -7.01 -8.13
CA PRO A 17 -22.40 -6.83 -9.08
C PRO A 17 -22.01 -5.37 -9.27
N GLN A 18 -22.80 -4.44 -8.74
CA GLN A 18 -22.56 -3.00 -8.79
C GLN A 18 -22.30 -2.42 -7.39
N LEU A 19 -22.06 -3.24 -6.37
CA LEU A 19 -21.75 -2.81 -5.00
C LEU A 19 -22.77 -1.75 -4.52
N SER A 20 -24.04 -2.11 -4.54
CA SER A 20 -25.16 -1.30 -4.06
C SER A 20 -25.32 -1.35 -2.54
N GLY A 21 -24.61 -2.25 -1.85
CA GLY A 21 -24.62 -2.40 -0.40
C GLY A 21 -25.60 -3.45 0.08
N ALA A 22 -25.74 -4.55 -0.67
CA ALA A 22 -26.71 -5.61 -0.36
C ALA A 22 -26.46 -6.32 0.99
N THR A 23 -25.23 -6.27 1.51
CA THR A 23 -24.86 -6.87 2.80
C THR A 23 -23.90 -5.99 3.58
N GLU A 24 -23.89 -6.14 4.91
CA GLU A 24 -22.95 -5.44 5.79
C GLU A 24 -21.48 -5.81 5.50
N ALA A 25 -21.22 -7.01 4.97
CA ALA A 25 -19.87 -7.41 4.58
C ALA A 25 -19.35 -6.57 3.40
N ILE A 26 -20.17 -6.40 2.36
CA ILE A 26 -19.87 -5.56 1.20
C ILE A 26 -19.67 -4.11 1.63
N CYS A 27 -20.51 -3.61 2.54
CA CYS A 27 -20.40 -2.23 3.04
C CYS A 27 -19.10 -1.94 3.82
N ARG A 28 -18.25 -2.96 4.09
CA ARG A 28 -16.95 -2.79 4.73
C ARG A 28 -15.79 -2.81 3.75
N GLU A 29 -16.04 -3.12 2.48
CA GLU A 29 -15.01 -3.22 1.44
C GLU A 29 -14.62 -1.85 0.91
N MET A 30 -13.35 -1.70 0.51
CA MET A 30 -12.81 -0.46 -0.06
C MET A 30 -13.55 -0.07 -1.33
N GLU A 31 -13.81 -1.06 -2.18
CA GLU A 31 -14.50 -0.93 -3.46
C GLU A 31 -15.88 -0.32 -3.27
N PHE A 32 -16.63 -0.79 -2.27
CA PHE A 32 -17.93 -0.24 -1.93
C PHE A 32 -17.81 1.24 -1.51
N HIS A 33 -16.93 1.56 -0.56
CA HIS A 33 -16.76 2.94 -0.09
C HIS A 33 -16.39 3.91 -1.22
N VAL A 34 -15.49 3.50 -2.13
CA VAL A 34 -15.11 4.32 -3.28
C VAL A 34 -16.27 4.48 -4.26
N VAL A 35 -16.97 3.39 -4.59
CA VAL A 35 -18.13 3.43 -5.49
C VAL A 35 -19.26 4.31 -4.94
N GLU A 36 -19.56 4.19 -3.65
CA GLU A 36 -20.55 5.02 -2.96
C GLU A 36 -20.15 6.50 -3.02
N ALA A 37 -18.89 6.83 -2.68
CA ALA A 37 -18.38 8.19 -2.77
C ALA A 37 -18.49 8.77 -4.19
N LEU A 38 -18.12 8.01 -5.22
CA LEU A 38 -18.23 8.45 -6.62
C LEU A 38 -19.69 8.72 -7.02
N ARG A 39 -20.64 7.89 -6.57
CA ARG A 39 -22.08 8.08 -6.80
C ARG A 39 -22.62 9.32 -6.08
N LEU A 40 -22.23 9.54 -4.82
CA LEU A 40 -22.59 10.73 -4.04
C LEU A 40 -22.08 12.02 -4.68
N LEU A 41 -20.93 11.96 -5.37
CA LEU A 41 -20.39 13.07 -6.17
C LEU A 41 -21.11 13.29 -7.52
N GLY A 42 -22.15 12.51 -7.82
CA GLY A 42 -22.96 12.63 -9.03
C GLY A 42 -22.33 12.02 -10.27
N HIS A 43 -21.38 11.09 -10.12
CA HIS A 43 -20.84 10.33 -11.25
C HIS A 43 -21.73 9.13 -11.60
N GLU A 44 -21.76 8.79 -12.88
CA GLU A 44 -22.32 7.51 -13.34
C GLU A 44 -21.22 6.47 -13.17
N VAL A 45 -21.43 5.50 -12.28
CA VAL A 45 -20.38 4.54 -11.88
C VAL A 45 -20.77 3.13 -12.31
N GLU A 46 -19.91 2.51 -13.10
CA GLU A 46 -20.00 1.09 -13.44
C GLU A 46 -18.88 0.31 -12.76
N VAL A 47 -19.25 -0.73 -12.01
CA VAL A 47 -18.26 -1.64 -11.40
C VAL A 47 -17.90 -2.72 -12.40
N LEU A 48 -16.60 -2.91 -12.65
CA LEU A 48 -16.08 -3.90 -13.59
C LEU A 48 -14.97 -4.72 -12.93
N PRO A 49 -15.13 -6.04 -12.78
CA PRO A 49 -14.02 -6.88 -12.34
C PRO A 49 -12.96 -7.08 -13.43
N PHE A 50 -11.70 -7.04 -13.04
CA PHE A 50 -10.58 -7.48 -13.88
C PHE A 50 -10.39 -9.00 -13.74
N GLY A 51 -11.19 -9.74 -14.50
CA GLY A 51 -11.23 -11.19 -14.48
C GLY A 51 -10.14 -11.88 -15.31
N PRO A 52 -10.02 -13.22 -15.23
CA PRO A 52 -9.01 -13.99 -15.96
C PRO A 52 -9.15 -13.93 -17.49
N ASP A 53 -10.33 -13.57 -18.00
CA ASP A 53 -10.58 -13.27 -19.41
C ASP A 53 -10.31 -11.78 -19.69
N VAL A 54 -9.04 -11.47 -19.95
CA VAL A 54 -8.58 -10.09 -20.21
C VAL A 54 -9.23 -9.51 -21.46
N GLU A 55 -9.51 -10.34 -22.48
CA GLU A 55 -10.13 -9.87 -23.72
C GLU A 55 -11.56 -9.38 -23.45
N GLN A 56 -12.31 -10.12 -22.64
CA GLN A 56 -13.64 -9.69 -22.21
C GLN A 56 -13.61 -8.35 -21.47
N THR A 57 -12.67 -8.16 -20.54
CA THR A 57 -12.52 -6.87 -19.82
C THR A 57 -12.18 -5.73 -20.79
N ILE A 58 -11.31 -5.96 -21.77
CA ILE A 58 -10.99 -4.95 -22.80
C ILE A 58 -12.22 -4.60 -23.64
N ARG A 59 -13.01 -5.59 -24.08
CA ARG A 59 -14.25 -5.34 -24.84
C ARG A 59 -15.22 -4.51 -24.01
N ARG A 60 -15.43 -4.87 -22.74
CA ARG A 60 -16.27 -4.11 -21.80
C ARG A 60 -15.80 -2.67 -21.64
N LEU A 61 -14.51 -2.43 -21.40
CA LEU A 61 -13.97 -1.07 -21.28
C LEU A 61 -14.22 -0.23 -22.54
N ARG A 62 -14.10 -0.84 -23.74
CA ARG A 62 -14.40 -0.16 -25.01
C ARG A 62 -15.89 0.14 -25.19
N ASP A 63 -16.76 -0.81 -24.85
CA ASP A 63 -18.21 -0.64 -24.95
C ASP A 63 -18.73 0.45 -24.00
N ILE A 64 -18.20 0.49 -22.78
CA ILE A 64 -18.56 1.48 -21.76
C ILE A 64 -18.02 2.86 -22.14
N SER A 65 -16.81 2.90 -22.71
CA SER A 65 -16.04 4.09 -23.07
C SER A 65 -15.96 5.10 -21.90
N PRO A 66 -15.38 4.71 -20.75
CA PRO A 66 -15.35 5.57 -19.57
C PRO A 66 -14.48 6.80 -19.78
N GLY A 67 -14.86 7.92 -19.15
CA GLY A 67 -14.01 9.11 -19.09
C GLY A 67 -12.85 8.96 -18.12
N LEU A 68 -12.97 8.03 -17.16
CA LEU A 68 -11.95 7.69 -16.18
C LEU A 68 -12.19 6.27 -15.64
N VAL A 69 -11.11 5.52 -15.42
CA VAL A 69 -11.10 4.32 -14.59
C VAL A 69 -10.59 4.69 -13.19
N PHE A 70 -11.41 4.49 -12.16
CA PHE A 70 -10.90 4.45 -10.80
C PHE A 70 -10.28 3.07 -10.58
N ASN A 71 -8.95 3.01 -10.57
CA ASN A 71 -8.21 1.75 -10.50
C ASN A 71 -8.09 1.28 -9.05
N LEU A 72 -8.79 0.19 -8.70
CA LEU A 72 -8.76 -0.44 -7.38
C LEU A 72 -8.11 -1.83 -7.41
N THR A 73 -7.53 -2.24 -8.53
CA THR A 73 -6.91 -3.57 -8.64
C THR A 73 -5.59 -3.64 -7.86
N GLU A 74 -5.37 -4.71 -7.12
CA GLU A 74 -4.13 -4.98 -6.39
C GLU A 74 -3.38 -6.22 -6.90
N HIS A 75 -4.02 -7.07 -7.71
CA HIS A 75 -3.38 -8.25 -8.27
C HIS A 75 -4.10 -8.83 -9.49
N PHE A 76 -3.43 -9.74 -10.20
CA PHE A 76 -4.08 -10.59 -11.21
C PHE A 76 -3.86 -12.06 -10.89
N ARG A 77 -4.94 -12.82 -10.72
CA ARG A 77 -4.89 -14.26 -10.36
C ARG A 77 -4.03 -14.53 -9.11
N GLY A 78 -4.13 -13.64 -8.12
CA GLY A 78 -3.36 -13.68 -6.88
C GLY A 78 -1.89 -13.25 -7.01
N ASP A 79 -1.42 -12.81 -8.19
CA ASP A 79 -0.05 -12.29 -8.36
C ASP A 79 -0.04 -10.75 -8.31
N ARG A 80 0.43 -10.21 -7.18
CA ARG A 80 0.58 -8.77 -6.92
C ARG A 80 1.62 -8.05 -7.77
N ARG A 81 2.34 -8.75 -8.64
CA ARG A 81 3.26 -8.12 -9.61
C ARG A 81 2.56 -7.71 -10.89
N MET A 82 1.33 -8.21 -11.07
CA MET A 82 0.56 -8.02 -12.30
C MET A 82 -0.35 -6.79 -12.25
N ASP A 83 -0.51 -6.15 -11.10
CA ASP A 83 -1.22 -4.88 -10.94
C ASP A 83 -0.65 -3.78 -11.85
N ALA A 84 0.67 -3.70 -11.97
CA ALA A 84 1.36 -2.82 -12.91
C ALA A 84 1.04 -3.16 -14.37
N SER A 85 0.74 -4.43 -14.69
CA SER A 85 0.32 -4.83 -16.04
C SER A 85 -1.10 -4.39 -16.34
N ILE A 86 -1.99 -4.35 -15.33
CA ILE A 86 -3.34 -3.81 -15.47
C ILE A 86 -3.27 -2.30 -15.75
N ALA A 87 -2.48 -1.55 -14.98
CA ALA A 87 -2.23 -0.13 -15.24
C ALA A 87 -1.62 0.09 -16.64
N GLY A 88 -0.70 -0.77 -17.07
CA GLY A 88 -0.07 -0.69 -18.38
C GLY A 88 -1.04 -0.99 -19.52
N LEU A 89 -2.01 -1.89 -19.31
CA LEU A 89 -3.09 -2.11 -20.27
C LEU A 89 -3.96 -0.85 -20.41
N LEU A 90 -4.26 -0.15 -19.31
CA LEU A 90 -5.00 1.11 -19.36
C LEU A 90 -4.19 2.20 -20.12
N ASP A 91 -2.88 2.28 -19.91
CA ASP A 91 -1.99 3.15 -20.69
C ASP A 91 -2.07 2.83 -22.20
N LEU A 92 -1.99 1.55 -22.59
CA LEU A 92 -2.06 1.11 -23.99
C LEU A 92 -3.42 1.38 -24.64
N LEU A 93 -4.50 1.31 -23.86
CA LEU A 93 -5.84 1.63 -24.32
C LEU A 93 -6.10 3.15 -24.38
N GLY A 94 -5.20 3.97 -23.85
CA GLY A 94 -5.37 5.43 -23.77
C GLY A 94 -6.52 5.84 -22.84
N ILE A 95 -6.86 5.01 -21.85
CA ILE A 95 -7.95 5.28 -20.91
C ILE A 95 -7.38 5.99 -19.69
N PRO A 96 -7.86 7.20 -19.33
CA PRO A 96 -7.47 7.86 -18.10
C PRO A 96 -7.75 6.98 -16.88
N TYR A 97 -6.84 6.93 -15.91
CA TYR A 97 -7.05 6.22 -14.64
C TYR A 97 -6.39 6.88 -13.44
N THR A 98 -6.93 6.61 -12.26
CA THR A 98 -6.42 7.08 -10.96
C THR A 98 -5.23 6.27 -10.47
N GLY A 99 -4.33 6.92 -9.75
CA GLY A 99 -3.26 6.26 -9.01
C GLY A 99 -1.98 6.10 -9.83
N THR A 100 -1.01 5.41 -9.22
CA THR A 100 0.34 5.28 -9.77
C THR A 100 0.36 4.41 -11.04
N GLY A 101 1.23 4.77 -11.99
CA GLY A 101 1.41 4.01 -13.23
C GLY A 101 2.33 2.80 -13.08
N PRO A 102 2.54 2.02 -14.15
CA PRO A 102 3.33 0.78 -14.10
C PRO A 102 4.76 0.99 -13.59
N ASP A 103 5.38 2.10 -13.96
CA ASP A 103 6.73 2.48 -13.56
C ASP A 103 6.87 2.60 -12.05
N GLY A 104 6.02 3.39 -11.40
CA GLY A 104 6.05 3.55 -9.94
C GLY A 104 5.58 2.29 -9.21
N MET A 105 4.60 1.57 -9.75
CA MET A 105 4.12 0.31 -9.15
C MET A 105 5.21 -0.76 -9.12
N ILE A 106 5.93 -0.97 -10.23
CA ILE A 106 7.05 -1.92 -10.30
C ILE A 106 8.14 -1.56 -9.30
N LEU A 107 8.49 -0.27 -9.19
CA LEU A 107 9.51 0.20 -8.25
C LEU A 107 9.12 -0.06 -6.79
N CYS A 108 7.85 0.17 -6.42
CA CYS A 108 7.36 -0.06 -5.05
C CYS A 108 7.23 -1.54 -4.72
N ARG A 109 6.80 -2.36 -5.68
CA ARG A 109 6.51 -3.78 -5.51
C ARG A 109 7.76 -4.60 -5.19
N ASP A 110 8.89 -4.33 -5.85
CA ASP A 110 10.18 -4.94 -5.50
C ASP A 110 10.90 -4.17 -4.39
N LYS A 111 10.79 -4.68 -3.15
CA LYS A 111 11.41 -4.06 -1.97
C LYS A 111 12.92 -3.92 -2.08
N ALA A 112 13.61 -4.85 -2.71
CA ALA A 112 15.06 -4.76 -2.86
C ALA A 112 15.43 -3.65 -3.84
N THR A 113 14.74 -3.59 -4.98
CA THR A 113 14.95 -2.54 -5.99
C THR A 113 14.58 -1.16 -5.45
N CYS A 114 13.42 -1.02 -4.82
CA CYS A 114 12.99 0.18 -4.11
C CYS A 114 14.09 0.69 -3.15
N LYS A 115 14.56 -0.17 -2.24
CA LYS A 115 15.57 0.20 -1.24
C LYS A 115 16.94 0.51 -1.85
N ARG A 116 17.34 -0.14 -2.94
CA ARG A 116 18.58 0.20 -3.67
C ARG A 116 18.52 1.61 -4.25
N ILE A 117 17.42 1.95 -4.92
CA ILE A 117 17.21 3.28 -5.52
C ILE A 117 17.16 4.35 -4.43
N LEU A 118 16.37 4.12 -3.39
CA LEU A 118 16.26 5.05 -2.27
C LEU A 118 17.60 5.23 -1.54
N GLY A 119 18.33 4.15 -1.31
CA GLY A 119 19.68 4.17 -0.73
C GLY A 119 20.67 4.97 -1.58
N HIS A 120 20.63 4.81 -2.90
CA HIS A 120 21.42 5.63 -3.84
C HIS A 120 21.12 7.13 -3.70
N HIS A 121 19.85 7.49 -3.48
CA HIS A 121 19.44 8.86 -3.20
C HIS A 121 19.61 9.28 -1.73
N HIS A 122 20.40 8.57 -0.93
CA HIS A 122 20.63 8.90 0.49
C HIS A 122 19.35 8.97 1.33
N ILE A 123 18.32 8.20 0.96
CA ILE A 123 17.21 7.89 1.85
C ILE A 123 17.64 6.70 2.71
N ARG A 124 17.56 6.84 4.03
CA ARG A 124 17.94 5.79 4.95
C ARG A 124 16.98 4.61 4.80
N VAL A 125 17.52 3.43 4.54
CA VAL A 125 16.81 2.14 4.51
C VAL A 125 17.49 1.19 5.49
N PRO A 126 16.80 0.16 6.03
CA PRO A 126 17.47 -0.86 6.84
C PRO A 126 18.55 -1.56 6.02
N ALA A 127 19.65 -2.00 6.64
CA ALA A 127 20.58 -2.89 5.95
C ALA A 127 19.82 -4.15 5.50
N PHE A 128 20.04 -4.61 4.28
CA PHE A 128 19.26 -5.74 3.74
C PHE A 128 20.03 -6.62 2.79
N ALA A 129 19.56 -7.85 2.64
CA ALA A 129 20.01 -8.80 1.65
C ALA A 129 18.85 -9.58 1.04
N THR A 130 18.95 -9.88 -0.25
CA THR A 130 18.01 -10.76 -0.94
C THR A 130 18.54 -12.19 -0.92
N VAL A 131 17.66 -13.16 -0.65
CA VAL A 131 17.92 -14.59 -0.77
C VAL A 131 17.11 -15.16 -1.93
N PRO A 132 17.73 -15.36 -3.10
CA PRO A 132 17.08 -15.96 -4.27
C PRO A 132 16.56 -17.37 -3.97
N ARG A 133 15.53 -17.79 -4.71
CA ARG A 133 15.01 -19.16 -4.63
C ARG A 133 16.13 -20.18 -4.80
N GLY A 134 16.07 -21.25 -4.02
CA GLY A 134 17.09 -22.31 -4.00
C GLY A 134 18.28 -22.03 -3.07
N ARG A 135 18.45 -20.80 -2.58
CA ARG A 135 19.37 -20.49 -1.47
C ARG A 135 18.58 -20.32 -0.18
N ARG A 136 19.18 -20.64 0.97
CA ARG A 136 18.46 -20.57 2.27
C ARG A 136 19.24 -19.89 3.38
N ARG A 137 20.45 -19.38 3.09
CA ARG A 137 21.28 -18.68 4.07
C ARG A 137 21.27 -17.19 3.77
N CYS A 138 20.91 -16.40 4.77
CA CYS A 138 21.05 -14.95 4.75
C CYS A 138 22.53 -14.57 4.92
N PRO A 139 23.05 -13.57 4.18
CA PRO A 139 24.36 -13.01 4.45
C PRO A 139 24.49 -12.48 5.89
N ARG A 140 25.62 -12.79 6.55
CA ARG A 140 25.90 -12.36 7.93
C ARG A 140 25.90 -10.84 8.14
N GLN A 141 26.08 -10.07 7.07
CA GLN A 141 26.17 -8.62 7.09
C GLN A 141 24.89 -7.91 7.56
N VAL A 142 23.73 -8.55 7.49
CA VAL A 142 22.45 -7.96 7.97
C VAL A 142 22.40 -7.93 9.50
N GLY A 143 23.00 -8.92 10.18
CA GLY A 143 22.96 -9.07 11.64
C GLY A 143 21.59 -9.48 12.20
N PHE A 144 21.55 -9.88 13.47
CA PHE A 144 20.32 -10.20 14.20
C PHE A 144 20.02 -9.14 15.28
N PRO A 145 18.74 -8.89 15.62
CA PRO A 145 17.55 -9.46 14.99
C PRO A 145 17.29 -8.89 13.58
N MET A 146 16.65 -9.67 12.72
CA MET A 146 16.29 -9.25 11.36
C MET A 146 14.84 -9.63 11.02
N VAL A 147 14.25 -8.92 10.07
CA VAL A 147 12.93 -9.20 9.50
C VAL A 147 13.10 -9.94 8.18
N VAL A 148 12.56 -11.16 8.07
CA VAL A 148 12.55 -11.97 6.86
C VAL A 148 11.13 -12.02 6.29
N LYS A 149 10.95 -11.42 5.11
CA LYS A 149 9.65 -11.27 4.44
C LYS A 149 9.74 -11.56 2.93
N PRO A 150 8.62 -11.80 2.25
CA PRO A 150 8.59 -11.93 0.80
C PRO A 150 9.07 -10.63 0.14
N GLN A 151 9.78 -10.73 -0.98
CA GLN A 151 10.32 -9.55 -1.65
C GLN A 151 9.25 -8.75 -2.41
N TYR A 152 8.19 -9.41 -2.88
CA TYR A 152 7.19 -8.84 -3.79
C TYR A 152 5.78 -8.71 -3.19
N GLU A 153 5.60 -8.70 -1.86
CA GLU A 153 4.27 -8.52 -1.22
C GLU A 153 4.22 -7.23 -0.41
N ASP A 154 3.17 -6.40 -0.51
CA ASP A 154 3.01 -5.16 0.29
C ASP A 154 2.03 -5.33 1.46
N GLY A 155 1.83 -4.26 2.22
CA GLY A 155 0.70 -4.17 3.15
C GLY A 155 0.88 -5.06 4.38
N SER A 156 2.11 -5.43 4.71
CA SER A 156 2.44 -6.47 5.70
C SER A 156 1.92 -7.87 5.35
N ASP A 157 1.48 -8.10 4.11
CA ASP A 157 1.12 -9.44 3.63
C ASP A 157 2.36 -10.32 3.60
N GLY A 158 2.27 -11.44 4.30
CA GLY A 158 3.44 -12.28 4.53
C GLY A 158 4.42 -11.74 5.58
N ILE A 159 4.11 -10.67 6.33
CA ILE A 159 4.83 -10.33 7.58
C ILE A 159 4.03 -10.89 8.76
N SER A 160 4.65 -11.76 9.55
CA SER A 160 4.11 -12.36 10.78
C SER A 160 5.09 -12.14 11.94
N LEU A 161 4.70 -12.46 13.18
CA LEU A 161 5.65 -12.45 14.31
C LEU A 161 6.87 -13.33 14.02
N ALA A 162 6.67 -14.45 13.30
CA ALA A 162 7.75 -15.33 12.83
C ALA A 162 8.64 -14.73 11.73
N SER A 163 8.34 -13.51 11.27
CA SER A 163 9.21 -12.77 10.35
C SER A 163 10.33 -12.05 11.09
N LEU A 164 10.16 -11.72 12.38
CA LEU A 164 11.26 -11.26 13.22
C LEU A 164 12.04 -12.48 13.71
N VAL A 165 13.25 -12.64 13.22
CA VAL A 165 14.13 -13.77 13.53
C VAL A 165 15.35 -13.31 14.31
N HIS A 166 15.79 -14.12 15.26
CA HIS A 166 16.85 -13.81 16.21
C HIS A 166 18.11 -14.67 16.01
N ASN A 167 18.07 -15.69 15.16
CA ASN A 167 19.21 -16.57 14.89
C ASN A 167 19.15 -17.19 13.48
N GLU A 168 20.25 -17.83 13.06
CA GLU A 168 20.41 -18.42 11.73
C GLU A 168 19.37 -19.50 11.42
N GLN A 169 18.99 -20.32 12.41
CA GLN A 169 18.00 -21.40 12.24
C GLN A 169 16.62 -20.84 11.91
N GLN A 170 16.15 -19.86 12.69
CA GLN A 170 14.87 -19.18 12.44
C GLN A 170 14.85 -18.50 11.07
N ALA A 171 15.95 -17.85 10.68
CA ALA A 171 16.08 -17.25 9.35
C ALA A 171 15.96 -18.29 8.24
N TYR A 172 16.66 -19.42 8.37
CA TYR A 172 16.64 -20.52 7.40
C TYR A 172 15.23 -21.08 7.19
N GLU A 173 14.52 -21.37 8.28
CA GLU A 173 13.15 -21.89 8.26
C GLU A 173 12.18 -20.89 7.62
N ARG A 174 12.32 -19.60 7.97
CA ARG A 174 11.46 -18.56 7.43
C ARG A 174 11.67 -18.35 5.92
N ILE A 175 12.93 -18.35 5.47
CA ILE A 175 13.27 -18.27 4.03
C ILE A 175 12.68 -19.48 3.28
N ALA A 176 12.85 -20.69 3.83
CA ALA A 176 12.32 -21.90 3.21
C ALA A 176 10.80 -21.86 3.07
N LEU A 177 10.09 -21.36 4.08
CA LEU A 177 8.63 -21.18 4.03
C LEU A 177 8.24 -20.23 2.90
N ILE A 178 8.88 -19.07 2.80
CA ILE A 178 8.60 -18.08 1.73
C ILE A 178 8.82 -18.72 0.36
N HIS A 179 9.96 -19.41 0.17
CA HIS A 179 10.29 -20.02 -1.12
C HIS A 179 9.30 -21.12 -1.53
N ASN A 180 8.85 -21.92 -0.56
CA ASN A 180 7.97 -23.06 -0.82
C ASN A 180 6.50 -22.64 -1.00
N ARG A 181 6.02 -21.67 -0.21
CA ARG A 181 4.60 -21.27 -0.23
C ARG A 181 4.30 -20.17 -1.24
N LEU A 182 5.22 -19.24 -1.44
CA LEU A 182 4.99 -18.03 -2.25
C LEU A 182 5.80 -18.03 -3.54
N SER A 183 6.65 -19.04 -3.77
CA SER A 183 7.43 -19.21 -5.00
C SER A 183 8.22 -17.97 -5.43
N GLN A 184 8.71 -17.18 -4.47
CA GLN A 184 9.42 -15.92 -4.70
C GLN A 184 10.68 -15.79 -3.79
N PRO A 185 11.60 -14.84 -4.08
CA PRO A 185 12.73 -14.55 -3.20
C PRO A 185 12.29 -14.03 -1.83
N ALA A 186 13.17 -14.19 -0.84
CA ALA A 186 13.01 -13.58 0.48
C ALA A 186 13.95 -12.37 0.59
N ILE A 187 13.50 -11.32 1.27
CA ILE A 187 14.35 -10.22 1.69
C ILE A 187 14.55 -10.29 3.20
N CYS A 188 15.80 -10.16 3.64
CA CYS A 188 16.23 -10.13 5.03
C CYS A 188 16.66 -8.70 5.35
N GLU A 189 15.98 -8.04 6.27
CA GLU A 189 16.21 -6.63 6.63
C GLU A 189 16.60 -6.52 8.09
N GLN A 190 17.58 -5.68 8.41
CA GLN A 190 17.91 -5.32 9.78
C GLN A 190 16.64 -4.86 10.50
N PHE A 191 16.38 -5.38 11.70
CA PHE A 191 15.30 -4.85 12.52
C PHE A 191 15.71 -3.50 13.07
N VAL A 192 14.96 -2.45 12.70
CA VAL A 192 15.11 -1.10 13.25
C VAL A 192 14.06 -0.95 14.36
N SER A 193 14.46 -0.72 15.60
CA SER A 193 13.51 -0.40 16.68
C SER A 193 13.10 1.07 16.62
N GLY A 194 11.84 1.37 16.96
CA GLY A 194 11.32 2.73 16.96
C GLY A 194 9.82 2.82 16.68
N ARG A 195 9.36 4.04 16.41
CA ARG A 195 7.96 4.40 16.14
C ARG A 195 7.62 4.20 14.67
N GLU A 196 6.51 3.53 14.36
CA GLU A 196 6.06 3.30 12.99
C GLU A 196 5.07 4.37 12.55
N ILE A 197 5.42 5.10 11.50
CA ILE A 197 4.75 6.32 11.05
C ILE A 197 4.26 6.14 9.62
N TYR A 198 3.00 6.45 9.37
CA TYR A 198 2.40 6.42 8.05
C TYR A 198 2.12 7.85 7.57
N VAL A 199 2.60 8.16 6.37
CA VAL A 199 2.42 9.48 5.76
C VAL A 199 1.63 9.31 4.47
N GLY A 200 0.34 9.62 4.53
CA GLY A 200 -0.50 9.74 3.36
C GLY A 200 -0.13 10.97 2.53
N ILE A 201 -0.05 10.80 1.22
CA ILE A 201 0.29 11.86 0.26
C ILE A 201 -0.77 11.89 -0.83
N ILE A 202 -1.14 13.09 -1.25
CA ILE A 202 -2.01 13.34 -2.39
C ILE A 202 -1.42 14.46 -3.27
N GLY A 203 -1.45 14.27 -4.58
CA GLY A 203 -0.99 15.23 -5.57
C GLY A 203 -0.02 14.68 -6.61
N ASN A 204 0.20 15.48 -7.65
CA ASN A 204 1.13 15.21 -8.75
C ASN A 204 2.34 16.15 -8.66
N ARG A 205 2.29 17.32 -9.31
CA ARG A 205 3.37 18.32 -9.28
C ARG A 205 3.52 18.95 -7.90
N ARG A 206 2.40 19.39 -7.31
CA ARG A 206 2.32 19.94 -5.95
C ARG A 206 1.80 18.85 -5.00
N LEU A 207 2.66 18.40 -4.10
CA LEU A 207 2.34 17.35 -3.14
C LEU A 207 1.83 17.93 -1.81
N TYR A 208 0.71 17.41 -1.35
CA TYR A 208 0.20 17.58 0.00
C TYR A 208 0.42 16.29 0.80
N THR A 209 0.91 16.44 2.04
CA THR A 209 1.04 15.33 2.99
C THR A 209 -0.01 15.52 4.06
N PHE A 210 -0.80 14.49 4.32
CA PHE A 210 -1.71 14.48 5.47
C PHE A 210 -0.92 14.46 6.79
N PRO A 211 -1.56 14.81 7.93
CA PRO A 211 -0.98 14.60 9.24
C PRO A 211 -0.45 13.16 9.39
N PRO A 212 0.80 12.96 9.81
CA PRO A 212 1.33 11.61 9.99
C PRO A 212 0.54 10.82 11.04
N ARG A 213 0.19 9.59 10.68
CA ARG A 213 -0.43 8.61 11.57
C ARG A 213 0.64 7.75 12.20
N GLU A 214 0.38 7.20 13.37
CA GLU A 214 1.28 6.30 14.09
C GLU A 214 0.56 5.03 14.52
N LEU A 215 1.27 3.91 14.39
CA LEU A 215 0.86 2.63 14.95
C LEU A 215 1.38 2.50 16.38
N PHE A 216 0.46 2.53 17.34
CA PHE A 216 0.76 2.37 18.75
C PHE A 216 0.60 0.90 19.15
N PHE A 217 1.62 0.34 19.78
CA PHE A 217 1.55 -0.95 20.43
C PHE A 217 1.33 -0.72 21.93
N GLY A 218 0.17 -1.07 22.46
CA GLY A 218 -0.08 -1.01 23.90
C GLY A 218 0.77 -2.05 24.64
N ARG A 219 1.96 -1.65 25.07
CA ARG A 219 2.89 -2.49 25.81
C ARG A 219 2.40 -2.66 27.24
N SER A 220 1.64 -3.71 27.53
CA SER A 220 1.45 -4.17 28.90
C SER A 220 2.57 -5.17 29.24
N GLY A 221 3.54 -4.77 30.07
CA GLY A 221 4.51 -5.69 30.69
C GLY A 221 5.71 -6.15 29.85
N GLY A 222 6.01 -5.50 28.71
CA GLY A 222 7.15 -5.87 27.85
C GLY A 222 6.88 -7.03 26.89
N GLU A 223 5.71 -7.65 26.97
CA GLU A 223 5.22 -8.63 26.00
C GLU A 223 4.34 -7.95 24.94
N GLY A 224 4.52 -8.27 23.66
CA GLY A 224 3.68 -7.78 22.57
C GLY A 224 4.37 -7.72 21.21
N PRO A 225 3.61 -7.49 20.12
CA PRO A 225 4.17 -7.36 18.78
C PRO A 225 5.06 -6.12 18.67
N LEU A 226 6.18 -6.27 17.96
CA LEU A 226 7.16 -5.21 17.69
C LEU A 226 7.12 -4.69 16.25
N ILE A 227 6.24 -5.26 15.41
CA ILE A 227 6.14 -4.98 13.98
C ILE A 227 4.66 -5.05 13.56
N ALA A 228 4.24 -4.18 12.64
CA ALA A 228 2.98 -4.31 11.93
C ALA A 228 2.96 -5.58 11.06
N THR A 229 2.38 -6.66 11.59
CA THR A 229 2.18 -7.92 10.87
C THR A 229 0.83 -7.93 10.14
N ALA A 230 0.62 -8.84 9.18
CA ALA A 230 -0.69 -9.08 8.57
C ALA A 230 -1.81 -9.27 9.61
N ARG A 231 -1.48 -9.89 10.76
CA ARG A 231 -2.41 -10.09 11.86
C ARG A 231 -2.75 -8.79 12.60
N VAL A 232 -1.79 -7.87 12.72
CA VAL A 232 -2.06 -6.53 13.27
C VAL A 232 -3.09 -5.80 12.40
N LYS A 233 -2.97 -5.91 11.08
CA LYS A 233 -3.87 -5.25 10.13
C LYS A 233 -5.23 -5.91 10.00
N ARG A 234 -5.31 -7.24 10.01
CA ARG A 234 -6.56 -7.96 9.69
C ARG A 234 -7.33 -8.56 10.88
N ASP A 235 -6.71 -8.73 12.05
CA ASP A 235 -7.34 -9.40 13.20
C ASP A 235 -7.70 -8.39 14.30
N ALA A 236 -8.96 -7.95 14.33
CA ALA A 236 -9.48 -7.02 15.33
C ALA A 236 -9.43 -7.58 16.77
N ALA A 237 -9.49 -8.90 16.94
CA ALA A 237 -9.34 -9.53 18.27
C ALA A 237 -7.87 -9.47 18.72
N TYR A 238 -6.93 -9.66 17.80
CA TYR A 238 -5.50 -9.50 18.06
C TYR A 238 -5.13 -8.05 18.38
N ARG A 239 -5.68 -7.08 17.64
CA ARG A 239 -5.50 -5.65 17.97
C ARG A 239 -6.01 -5.32 19.37
N ARG A 240 -7.21 -5.78 19.73
CA ARG A 240 -7.76 -5.59 21.08
C ARG A 240 -6.88 -6.25 22.15
N LYS A 241 -6.41 -7.47 21.93
CA LYS A 241 -5.52 -8.19 22.85
C LYS A 241 -4.26 -7.40 23.17
N TRP A 242 -3.64 -6.80 22.16
CA TRP A 242 -2.37 -6.07 22.29
C TRP A 242 -2.54 -4.55 22.34
N GLN A 243 -3.79 -4.08 22.53
CA GLN A 243 -4.15 -2.66 22.55
C GLN A 243 -3.49 -1.87 21.40
N ILE A 244 -3.51 -2.47 20.20
CA ILE A 244 -2.92 -1.85 19.02
C ILE A 244 -3.91 -0.86 18.46
N THR A 245 -3.50 0.40 18.42
CA THR A 245 -4.32 1.51 17.91
C THR A 245 -3.57 2.27 16.84
N TYR A 246 -4.32 2.87 15.93
CA TYR A 246 -3.81 3.86 14.99
C TYR A 246 -4.21 5.22 15.50
N GLY A 247 -3.26 6.13 15.61
CA GLY A 247 -3.48 7.45 16.19
C GLY A 247 -2.67 8.52 15.47
N ASN A 248 -2.78 9.75 15.96
CA ASN A 248 -1.98 10.86 15.42
C ASN A 248 -0.57 10.73 15.95
N ALA A 249 0.41 10.86 15.07
CA ALA A 249 1.79 10.86 15.51
C ALA A 249 2.06 12.13 16.33
N ASP A 250 2.41 11.95 17.60
CA ASP A 250 2.85 13.06 18.45
C ASP A 250 4.32 13.38 18.13
N LEU A 251 4.51 14.30 17.18
CA LEU A 251 5.81 14.71 16.67
C LEU A 251 6.02 16.20 16.92
N SER A 252 7.23 16.57 17.32
CA SER A 252 7.63 17.97 17.33
C SER A 252 7.48 18.57 15.93
N HIS A 253 7.19 19.86 15.84
CA HIS A 253 7.00 20.54 14.56
C HIS A 253 8.20 20.35 13.61
N ALA A 254 9.43 20.37 14.13
CA ALA A 254 10.64 20.14 13.35
C ALA A 254 10.71 18.72 12.78
N LEU A 255 10.39 17.70 13.59
CA LEU A 255 10.40 16.30 13.17
C LEU A 255 9.27 16.00 12.18
N MET A 256 8.08 16.56 12.41
CA MET A 256 6.96 16.48 11.46
C MET A 256 7.35 17.03 10.09
N GLN A 257 7.98 18.20 10.04
CA GLN A 257 8.48 18.77 8.79
C GLN A 257 9.55 17.90 8.11
N GLN A 258 10.45 17.28 8.88
CA GLN A 258 11.44 16.34 8.35
C GLN A 258 10.78 15.11 7.73
N VAL A 259 9.84 14.50 8.45
CA VAL A 259 9.04 13.35 7.99
C VAL A 259 8.31 13.69 6.68
N GLN A 260 7.55 14.79 6.65
CA GLN A 260 6.81 15.21 5.46
C GLN A 260 7.74 15.50 4.26
N ARG A 261 8.89 16.15 4.49
CA ARG A 261 9.88 16.43 3.44
C ARG A 261 10.47 15.15 2.86
N ILE A 262 10.86 14.19 3.72
CA ILE A 262 11.40 12.90 3.29
C ILE A 262 10.34 12.11 2.52
N SER A 263 9.10 12.03 3.01
CA SER A 263 8.02 11.31 2.33
C SER A 263 7.73 11.89 0.94
N LYS A 264 7.67 13.23 0.79
CA LYS A 264 7.52 13.88 -0.53
C LYS A 264 8.71 13.63 -1.46
N ARG A 265 9.92 13.45 -0.93
CA ARG A 265 11.10 13.13 -1.71
C ARG A 265 11.06 11.68 -2.20
N ILE A 266 10.71 10.74 -1.32
CA ILE A 266 10.52 9.32 -1.64
C ILE A 266 9.42 9.17 -2.71
N TYR A 267 8.28 9.82 -2.51
CA TYR A 267 7.15 9.81 -3.44
C TYR A 267 7.58 10.16 -4.88
N ARG A 268 8.42 11.19 -5.03
CA ARG A 268 8.96 11.59 -6.33
C ARG A 268 9.99 10.63 -6.90
N ILE A 269 10.90 10.12 -6.07
CA ILE A 269 11.94 9.16 -6.51
C ILE A 269 11.31 7.88 -7.06
N LEU A 270 10.17 7.46 -6.47
CA LEU A 270 9.45 6.24 -6.84
C LEU A 270 8.35 6.48 -7.88
N TYR A 271 8.30 7.67 -8.51
CA TYR A 271 7.31 8.02 -9.53
C TYR A 271 5.85 7.79 -9.11
N LEU A 272 5.56 7.94 -7.81
CA LEU A 272 4.19 7.89 -7.31
C LEU A 272 3.41 9.11 -7.81
N ARG A 273 2.10 8.93 -8.02
CA ARG A 273 1.19 9.97 -8.50
C ARG A 273 -0.24 9.78 -7.98
N ASP A 274 -1.00 10.86 -8.04
CA ASP A 274 -2.37 11.06 -7.54
C ASP A 274 -2.49 10.91 -6.01
N TYR A 275 -2.21 9.73 -5.46
CA TYR A 275 -2.18 9.47 -4.02
C TYR A 275 -1.18 8.36 -3.68
N GLY A 276 -0.97 8.10 -2.40
CA GLY A 276 -0.12 7.01 -1.92
C GLY A 276 0.22 7.17 -0.45
N ARG A 277 0.92 6.17 0.10
CA ARG A 277 1.35 6.18 1.50
C ARG A 277 2.81 5.80 1.62
N ILE A 278 3.56 6.55 2.42
CA ILE A 278 4.94 6.23 2.75
C ILE A 278 5.00 5.77 4.20
N ASP A 279 5.47 4.54 4.40
CA ASP A 279 5.60 3.89 5.70
C ASP A 279 7.05 4.06 6.16
N LEU A 280 7.21 4.71 7.31
CA LEU A 280 8.49 5.09 7.89
C LEU A 280 8.64 4.52 9.29
N ARG A 281 9.88 4.43 9.75
CA ARG A 281 10.21 4.21 11.15
C ARG A 281 11.07 5.36 11.65
N ILE A 282 10.65 6.00 12.73
CA ILE A 282 11.50 6.89 13.51
C ILE A 282 12.23 6.00 14.51
N ALA A 283 13.50 5.73 14.24
CA ALA A 283 14.32 4.86 15.07
C ALA A 283 14.49 5.43 16.47
N ASP A 284 14.85 4.58 17.45
CA ASP A 284 15.14 5.04 18.82
C ASP A 284 16.29 6.08 18.86
N THR A 285 17.16 6.07 17.83
CA THR A 285 18.22 7.08 17.62
C THR A 285 17.69 8.45 17.14
N GLY A 286 16.40 8.54 16.79
CA GLY A 286 15.77 9.70 16.16
C GLY A 286 15.86 9.72 14.63
N GLU A 287 16.54 8.74 14.01
CA GLU A 287 16.69 8.68 12.56
C GLU A 287 15.41 8.22 11.85
N ILE A 288 15.07 8.85 10.73
CA ILE A 288 13.93 8.46 9.89
C ILE A 288 14.38 7.41 8.88
N VAL A 289 13.82 6.21 8.96
CA VAL A 289 14.13 5.06 8.11
C VAL A 289 12.92 4.70 7.25
N PHE A 290 13.12 4.50 5.95
CA PHE A 290 12.08 4.04 5.04
C PHE A 290 11.78 2.54 5.20
N LEU A 291 10.52 2.20 5.45
CA LEU A 291 10.06 0.82 5.50
C LEU A 291 9.49 0.38 4.15
N GLU A 292 8.47 1.07 3.66
CA GLU A 292 7.70 0.67 2.49
C GLU A 292 7.00 1.88 1.85
N ALA A 293 6.67 1.77 0.56
CA ALA A 293 5.82 2.71 -0.14
C ALA A 293 4.64 1.93 -0.69
N ASN A 294 3.42 2.39 -0.39
CA ASN A 294 2.20 1.83 -0.93
C ASN A 294 1.63 2.78 -2.00
N PRO A 295 1.65 2.40 -3.29
CA PRO A 295 1.10 3.21 -4.38
C PRO A 295 -0.44 3.21 -4.42
N ASN A 296 -1.09 2.21 -3.83
CA ASN A 296 -2.54 2.05 -3.77
C ASN A 296 -2.99 1.68 -2.35
N PRO A 297 -2.82 2.59 -1.36
CA PRO A 297 -3.25 2.32 0.01
C PRO A 297 -4.77 2.24 0.11
N ASP A 298 -5.25 1.50 1.12
CA ASP A 298 -6.67 1.35 1.41
C ASP A 298 -7.34 2.73 1.58
N LEU A 299 -8.41 2.93 0.82
CA LEU A 299 -9.24 4.15 0.79
C LEU A 299 -10.54 3.99 1.58
N SER A 300 -10.76 2.86 2.26
CA SER A 300 -11.94 2.61 3.06
C SER A 300 -12.12 3.68 4.13
N TYR A 301 -13.38 3.99 4.44
CA TYR A 301 -13.69 4.83 5.59
C TYR A 301 -13.15 4.17 6.88
N GLY A 302 -12.42 4.94 7.70
CA GLY A 302 -11.79 4.44 8.92
C GLY A 302 -10.41 3.81 8.74
N GLU A 303 -9.86 3.74 7.52
CA GLU A 303 -8.48 3.30 7.27
C GLU A 303 -7.49 4.48 7.23
N ASP A 304 -6.20 4.18 7.38
CA ASP A 304 -5.12 5.14 7.66
C ASP A 304 -5.16 6.41 6.79
N LEU A 305 -5.34 6.27 5.47
CA LEU A 305 -5.32 7.40 4.55
C LEU A 305 -6.59 8.25 4.66
N ALA A 306 -7.76 7.62 4.79
CA ALA A 306 -9.04 8.31 4.94
C ALA A 306 -9.13 9.02 6.30
N GLU A 307 -8.68 8.40 7.39
CA GLU A 307 -8.63 9.03 8.71
C GLU A 307 -7.64 10.21 8.73
N ALA A 308 -6.47 10.08 8.10
CA ALA A 308 -5.51 11.17 7.99
C ALA A 308 -6.08 12.36 7.17
N ALA A 309 -6.89 12.07 6.14
CA ALA A 309 -7.60 13.10 5.40
C ALA A 309 -8.68 13.79 6.25
N GLN A 310 -9.49 13.02 6.98
CA GLN A 310 -10.54 13.57 7.84
C GLN A 310 -9.97 14.53 8.90
N GLN A 311 -8.82 14.20 9.48
CA GLN A 311 -8.12 15.07 10.43
C GLN A 311 -7.61 16.37 9.82
N ALA A 312 -7.35 16.36 8.51
CA ALA A 312 -7.05 17.57 7.74
C ALA A 312 -8.32 18.33 7.29
N GLY A 313 -9.51 17.94 7.78
CA GLY A 313 -10.80 18.54 7.42
C GLY A 313 -11.30 18.10 6.04
N ILE A 314 -10.90 16.92 5.58
CA ILE A 314 -11.23 16.38 4.25
C ILE A 314 -12.05 15.11 4.45
N GLU A 315 -13.37 15.24 4.28
CA GLU A 315 -14.29 14.11 4.35
C GLU A 315 -14.04 13.08 3.22
N HIS A 316 -14.48 11.85 3.42
CA HIS A 316 -14.18 10.74 2.50
C HIS A 316 -14.62 10.99 1.04
N PRO A 317 -15.85 11.45 0.73
CA PRO A 317 -16.21 11.79 -0.65
C PRO A 317 -15.34 12.89 -1.26
N GLU A 318 -14.91 13.86 -0.44
CA GLU A 318 -14.01 14.92 -0.89
C GLU A 318 -12.60 14.39 -1.20
N LEU A 319 -12.10 13.41 -0.44
CA LEU A 319 -10.84 12.72 -0.73
C LEU A 319 -10.91 12.02 -2.10
N VAL A 320 -11.97 11.23 -2.34
CA VAL A 320 -12.19 10.53 -3.62
C VAL A 320 -12.31 11.54 -4.78
N ARG A 321 -13.04 12.65 -4.58
CA ARG A 321 -13.15 13.74 -5.56
C ARG A 321 -11.78 14.32 -5.92
N ARG A 322 -10.91 14.54 -4.93
CA ARG A 322 -9.55 15.06 -5.17
C ARG A 322 -8.69 14.08 -5.98
N ILE A 323 -8.78 12.78 -5.70
CA ILE A 323 -8.07 11.75 -6.47
C ILE A 323 -8.54 11.75 -7.93
N VAL A 324 -9.85 11.77 -8.17
CA VAL A 324 -10.44 11.87 -9.52
C VAL A 324 -9.92 13.11 -10.26
N ASN A 325 -9.98 14.28 -9.61
CA ASN A 325 -9.54 15.54 -10.23
C ASN A 325 -8.04 15.55 -10.55
N LEU A 326 -7.21 14.95 -9.70
CA LEU A 326 -5.76 14.83 -9.93
C LEU A 326 -5.46 13.97 -11.16
N ALA A 327 -6.14 12.83 -11.27
CA ALA A 327 -6.01 11.96 -12.43
C ALA A 327 -6.43 12.68 -13.71
N LEU A 328 -7.62 13.31 -13.73
CA LEU A 328 -8.12 14.06 -14.89
C LEU A 328 -7.18 15.20 -15.29
N SER A 329 -6.67 15.98 -14.32
CA SER A 329 -5.77 17.10 -14.60
C SER A 329 -4.47 16.63 -15.27
N ARG A 330 -3.96 15.46 -14.88
CA ARG A 330 -2.74 14.88 -15.47
C ARG A 330 -2.91 14.49 -16.93
N TYR A 331 -4.09 14.00 -17.32
CA TYR A 331 -4.40 13.67 -18.72
C TYR A 331 -4.85 14.87 -19.55
N ALA A 332 -5.23 15.99 -18.93
CA ALA A 332 -5.47 17.25 -19.63
C ALA A 332 -4.17 18.01 -19.95
N GLU A 333 -3.09 17.76 -19.21
CA GLU A 333 -1.76 18.35 -19.41
C GLU A 333 -0.87 17.57 -20.41
N SER A 334 -1.29 16.36 -20.83
CA SER A 334 -0.53 15.45 -21.71
C SER A 334 -0.93 15.56 -23.18
#